data_AF-A0A7X8LMG3-F1
#
_entry.id   AF-A0A7X8LMG3-F1
#
_cell.length_a   1.000
_cell.length_b   1.000
_cell.length_c   1.000
_cell.angle_alpha   90.00
_cell.angle_beta   90.00
_cell.angle_gamma   90.00
#
_symmetry.space_group_name_H-M   'P 1'
#
loop_
_entity.id
_entity.type
_entity.pdbx_description
1 polymer ?
#
loop_
_entity_poly.entity_id
_entity_poly.type
_entity_poly.pdbx_seq_one_letter_code
_entity_poly.pdbx_strand_id
1 'polypeptide(L)' 'MQARVQDIISMIESYFPLRLAESWDNPGLQLGSRRQPVNRVLISLDLDLQILDLARQEKVDLIVTHHPLFFRAPQNID' A
#
# COMPACT_ATOMS: atom_id res chain seq x y z
N MET A 1 -3.50 -1.17 22.26
CA MET A 1 -2.49 -1.59 21.26
C MET A 1 -2.76 -0.81 19.99
N GLN A 2 -1.73 -0.30 19.31
CA GLN A 2 -1.88 0.43 18.05
C GLN A 2 -1.51 -0.51 16.91
N ALA A 3 -2.39 -0.64 15.92
CA ALA A 3 -2.12 -1.43 14.73
C ALA A 3 -0.94 -0.81 13.95
N ARG A 4 -0.14 -1.67 13.31
CA ARG A 4 0.96 -1.27 12.43
C ARG A 4 0.68 -1.73 11.01
N VAL A 5 1.40 -1.15 10.05
CA VAL A 5 1.34 -1.57 8.64
C VAL A 5 1.48 -3.08 8.48
N GLN A 6 2.39 -3.73 9.23
CA GLN A 6 2.54 -5.18 9.20
C GLN A 6 1.27 -5.92 9.60
N ASP A 7 0.52 -5.44 10.59
CA ASP A 7 -0.69 -6.11 11.06
C ASP A 7 -1.77 -6.07 9.96
N ILE A 8 -1.89 -4.94 9.26
CA ILE A 8 -2.80 -4.77 8.12
C ILE A 8 -2.38 -5.66 6.94
N ILE A 9 -1.08 -5.69 6.60
CA ILE A 9 -0.55 -6.56 5.54
C ILE A 9 -0.84 -8.02 5.85
N SER A 10 -0.53 -8.48 7.07
CA SER A 10 -0.79 -9.87 7.48
C SER A 10 -2.27 -10.24 7.37
N MET A 11 -3.18 -9.31 7.70
CA MET A 11 -4.61 -9.51 7.54
C MET A 11 -5.00 -9.63 6.07
N ILE A 12 -4.56 -8.69 5.21
CA ILE A 12 -4.84 -8.73 3.76
C ILE A 12 -4.31 -10.05 3.16
N GLU A 13 -3.07 -10.41 3.44
CA GLU A 13 -2.43 -11.63 2.90
C GLU A 13 -3.08 -12.93 3.40
N SER A 14 -3.81 -12.90 4.53
CA SER A 14 -4.59 -14.06 4.99
C SER A 14 -5.80 -14.36 4.07
N TYR A 15 -6.37 -13.34 3.44
CA TYR A 15 -7.47 -13.46 2.48
C TYR A 15 -6.96 -13.50 1.03
N PHE A 16 -5.87 -12.80 0.74
CA PHE A 16 -5.28 -12.64 -0.59
C PHE A 16 -3.77 -12.99 -0.56
N PRO A 17 -3.41 -14.28 -0.45
CA PRO A 17 -2.01 -14.68 -0.33
C PRO A 17 -1.17 -14.27 -1.54
N LEU A 18 0.02 -13.71 -1.30
CA LEU A 18 0.94 -13.29 -2.37
C LEU A 18 1.34 -14.42 -3.34
N ARG A 19 1.30 -15.68 -2.90
CA ARG A 19 1.57 -16.84 -3.76
C ARG A 19 0.57 -17.01 -4.92
N LEU A 20 -0.56 -16.31 -4.88
CA LEU A 20 -1.55 -16.29 -5.96
C LEU A 20 -1.21 -15.26 -7.05
N ALA A 21 -0.28 -14.33 -6.77
CA ALA A 21 0.16 -13.35 -7.74
C ALA A 21 0.98 -14.04 -8.83
N GLU A 22 0.82 -13.56 -10.06
CA GLU A 22 1.59 -14.04 -11.20
C GLU A 22 3.06 -13.62 -11.07
N SER A 23 3.95 -14.38 -11.73
CA SER A 23 5.41 -14.15 -11.66
C SER A 23 5.87 -12.77 -12.16
N TRP A 24 5.03 -12.09 -12.95
CA TRP A 24 5.31 -10.76 -13.50
C TRP A 24 4.75 -9.62 -12.64
N ASP A 25 3.94 -9.92 -11.63
CA ASP A 25 3.30 -8.92 -10.77
C ASP A 25 4.27 -8.41 -9.69
N ASN A 26 3.97 -7.24 -9.12
CA ASN A 26 4.77 -6.62 -8.06
C ASN A 26 3.92 -6.20 -6.84
N PRO A 27 3.24 -7.14 -6.15
CA PRO A 27 2.40 -6.84 -5.00
C PRO A 27 3.22 -6.64 -3.71
N GLY A 28 2.52 -6.24 -2.64
CA GLY A 28 3.11 -6.02 -1.32
C GLY A 28 3.44 -4.56 -1.04
N LEU A 29 4.23 -4.31 0.01
CA LEU A 29 4.55 -2.95 0.45
C LEU A 29 5.47 -2.24 -0.56
N GLN A 30 4.92 -1.27 -1.29
CA GLN A 30 5.63 -0.49 -2.32
C GLN A 30 6.56 0.59 -1.72
N LEU A 31 6.09 1.31 -0.71
CA LEU A 31 6.82 2.42 -0.07
C LEU A 31 6.44 2.53 1.41
N GLY A 32 7.40 2.92 2.25
CA GLY A 32 7.18 3.17 3.67
C GLY A 32 7.71 2.06 4.59
N SER A 33 7.16 1.96 5.80
CA SER A 33 7.68 1.07 6.85
C SER A 33 6.61 0.16 7.44
N ARG A 34 6.90 -1.14 7.50
CA ARG A 34 6.07 -2.16 8.17
C ARG A 34 5.83 -1.86 9.66
N ARG A 35 6.71 -1.08 10.29
CA ARG A 35 6.61 -0.72 11.72
C ARG A 35 5.77 0.53 11.98
N GLN A 36 5.38 1.27 10.93
CA GLN A 36 4.61 2.50 11.07
C GLN A 36 3.25 2.20 11.72
N PRO A 37 2.85 2.93 12.76
CA PRO A 37 1.51 2.82 13.32
C PRO A 37 0.46 3.34 12.35
N VAL A 38 -0.72 2.71 12.34
CA VAL A 38 -1.82 3.01 11.42
C VAL A 38 -3.10 3.25 12.20
N ASN A 39 -3.70 4.41 12.01
CA ASN A 39 -5.01 4.79 12.56
C ASN A 39 -6.05 4.95 11.45
N ARG A 40 -5.62 5.33 10.24
CA ARG A 40 -6.50 5.53 9.08
C ARG A 40 -5.93 4.91 7.82
N VAL A 41 -6.75 4.12 7.14
CA VAL A 41 -6.44 3.45 5.88
C VAL A 41 -7.34 4.03 4.78
N LEU A 42 -6.75 4.33 3.62
CA LEU A 42 -7.47 4.65 2.38
C LEU A 42 -7.32 3.49 1.40
N ILE A 43 -8.42 3.09 0.76
CA ILE A 43 -8.42 2.03 -0.26
C ILE A 43 -8.76 2.68 -1.61
N SER A 44 -7.99 2.35 -2.64
CA SER A 44 -8.19 2.85 -4.00
C SER A 44 -7.86 1.77 -5.04
N LEU A 45 -8.26 1.97 -6.30
CA LEU A 45 -7.81 1.16 -7.43
C LEU A 45 -6.38 1.56 -7.81
N ASP A 46 -6.17 2.86 -8.06
CA ASP A 46 -4.92 3.50 -8.48
C ASP A 46 -4.45 4.55 -7.46
N LEU A 47 -3.15 4.90 -7.52
CA LEU A 47 -2.59 6.04 -6.81
C LEU A 47 -2.35 7.21 -7.79
N ASP A 48 -3.22 8.21 -7.77
CA ASP A 48 -3.06 9.45 -8.53
C ASP A 48 -2.99 10.68 -7.59
N LEU A 49 -2.87 11.87 -8.17
CA LEU A 49 -2.78 13.13 -7.41
C LEU A 49 -4.05 13.40 -6.58
N GLN A 50 -5.22 12.99 -7.04
CA GLN A 50 -6.47 13.21 -6.31
C GLN A 50 -6.53 12.33 -5.05
N ILE A 51 -6.10 11.07 -5.18
CA ILE A 51 -5.99 10.14 -4.04
C ILE A 51 -4.94 10.61 -3.04
N LEU A 52 -3.81 11.16 -3.52
CA LEU A 52 -2.78 11.74 -2.66
C LEU A 52 -3.29 12.98 -1.90
N ASP A 53 -3.99 13.88 -2.58
CA ASP A 53 -4.58 15.06 -1.95
C ASP A 53 -5.62 14.68 -0.89
N LEU A 54 -6.49 13.70 -1.20
CA LEU A 54 -7.45 13.16 -0.25
C LEU A 54 -6.74 12.53 0.95
N ALA A 55 -5.72 11.71 0.72
CA ALA A 55 -4.94 11.08 1.79
C ALA A 55 -4.29 12.12 2.70
N ARG A 56 -3.77 13.22 2.14
CA ARG A 56 -3.18 14.33 2.89
C ARG A 56 -4.23 15.08 3.71
N GLN A 57 -5.36 15.45 3.09
CA GLN A 57 -6.46 16.17 3.76
C GLN A 57 -7.03 15.35 4.92
N GLU A 58 -7.21 14.06 4.69
CA GLU A 58 -7.75 13.12 5.67
C GLU A 58 -6.70 12.54 6.61
N LYS A 59 -5.42 12.95 6.53
CA LYS A 59 -4.34 12.45 7.41
C LYS A 59 -4.29 10.91 7.45
N VAL A 60 -4.33 10.30 6.26
CA VAL A 60 -4.24 8.85 6.08
C VAL A 60 -2.83 8.37 6.40
N ASP A 61 -2.72 7.26 7.13
CA ASP A 61 -1.42 6.66 7.50
C ASP A 61 -0.98 5.56 6.53
N LEU A 62 -1.93 4.91 5.83
CA LEU A 62 -1.68 3.83 4.89
C LEU A 62 -2.66 3.91 3.71
N ILE A 63 -2.14 3.89 2.48
CA ILE A 63 -2.94 3.74 1.26
C ILE A 63 -2.74 2.32 0.73
N VAL A 64 -3.84 1.62 0.46
CA VAL A 64 -3.84 0.30 -0.18
C VAL A 64 -4.44 0.45 -1.57
N THR A 65 -3.66 0.12 -2.59
CA THR A 65 -4.10 0.13 -3.99
C THR A 65 -4.13 -1.27 -4.56
N HIS A 66 -4.99 -1.49 -5.56
CA HIS A 66 -4.95 -2.73 -6.33
C HIS A 66 -3.79 -2.72 -7.32
N HIS A 67 -3.62 -1.65 -8.09
CA HIS A 67 -2.47 -1.52 -8.99
C HIS A 67 -1.21 -1.09 -8.21
N PRO A 68 -0.06 -1.73 -8.45
CA PRO A 68 1.18 -1.38 -7.76
C PRO A 68 1.68 -0.01 -8.21
N LEU A 69 2.15 0.79 -7.24
CA LEU A 69 2.77 2.10 -7.53
C LEU A 69 3.95 1.96 -8.50
N PHE A 70 4.80 0.96 -8.25
CA PHE A 70 5.93 0.65 -9.12
C PHE A 70 5.69 -0.69 -9.78
N PHE A 71 5.07 -0.72 -10.97
CA PHE A 71 4.95 -1.98 -11.72
C PHE A 71 6.31 -2.52 -12.18
N ARG A 72 7.28 -1.62 -12.40
CA ARG A 72 8.69 -1.92 -12.61
C ARG A 72 9.52 -0.98 -11.75
N ALA A 73 10.74 -1.38 -11.41
CA ALA A 73 11.66 -0.53 -10.66
C ALA A 73 11.90 0.79 -11.42
N PRO A 74 11.72 1.96 -10.78
CA PRO A 74 12.05 3.24 -11.40
C PRO A 74 13.57 3.33 -11.59
N GLN A 75 14.01 3.91 -12.71
CA GLN A 75 15.44 4.14 -12.95
C GLN A 75 15.95 5.37 -12.20
N ASN A 76 15.11 6.39 -12.07
CA ASN A 76 15.38 7.64 -11.37
C ASN A 76 14.13 8.07 -10.59
N ILE A 77 14.33 8.87 -9.54
CA ILE A 77 13.28 9.57 -8.81
C ILE A 77 13.71 11.03 -8.81
N ASP A 78 13.05 11.84 -9.64
CA ASP A 78 13.31 13.28 -9.81
C ASP A 78 12.37 14.11 -8.93
#